data_AF-A0A9D6DQR5-F1
#
_entry.id   AF-A0A9D6DQR5-F1
#
_cell.length_a   1.000
_cell.length_b   1.000
_cell.length_c   1.000
_cell.angle_alpha   90.00
_cell.angle_beta   90.00
_cell.angle_gamma   90.00
#
_symmetry.space_group_name_H-M   'P 1'
#
loop_
_entity.id
_entity.type
_entity.pdbx_description
1 polymer ?
#
loop_
_entity_poly.entity_id
_entity_poly.type
_entity_poly.pdbx_seq_one_letter_code
_entity_poly.pdbx_strand_id
1 'polypeptide(L)'
;MYKKPQLRFFVVLAAVFVIFLVSSQSAAAAKNSTEGGRYFIASKSYIVRSLFGVQHEFEKGFTADLTTGEVWTLEKIFKIGVVPVPIYTVSAITIPEPSPTDAGASIITEAVNVLQEDILKDALKIKTRTVFPHDAVPWGVKKIYNNESIKTTLGGKGVAVAVLDTGVNISHLDLAARIKDCKDFTRGPVPRSACEDKHGHGTHVAGIIAADGGGDGQGIWGVASEADLLVYKVCRNDGTCWADDVASALSYATQNGANIISLSLGGNAENFLMREAIDESLVKNVLVVAASGNDGPERGTIDWPAGYANVVAVGAIAENELVPDWSSRGVNDGDYIIENREVEFGAPGVNVESTWFDGSYRYLSGTSMAAPHISGLAARIWNGSATSTRVLISGRSRDIWALGDDTATGFGLPTYPKFTDN
;
A
#
# COMPACT_ATOMS: atom_id res chain seq x y z
N MET A 1 31.88 18.76 -50.25
CA MET A 1 31.63 17.81 -49.14
C MET A 1 30.62 18.42 -48.16
N TYR A 2 29.32 18.43 -48.48
CA TYR A 2 28.26 18.83 -47.54
C TYR A 2 26.97 18.24 -48.07
N LYS A 3 26.50 17.10 -47.53
CA LYS A 3 25.15 16.54 -47.69
C LYS A 3 25.03 15.20 -46.94
N LYS A 4 24.90 15.27 -45.61
CA LYS A 4 24.42 14.15 -44.77
C LYS A 4 23.43 14.52 -43.63
N PRO A 5 23.16 15.78 -43.25
CA PRO A 5 22.18 16.05 -42.18
C PRO A 5 20.72 16.02 -42.66
N GLN A 6 20.44 16.27 -43.95
CA GLN A 6 19.05 16.38 -44.43
C GLN A 6 18.32 15.03 -44.51
N LEU A 7 19.00 13.94 -44.85
CA LEU A 7 18.35 12.63 -44.98
C LEU A 7 17.84 12.08 -43.62
N ARG A 8 18.59 12.31 -42.54
CA ARG A 8 18.14 11.97 -41.18
C ARG A 8 16.95 12.82 -40.73
N PHE A 9 16.94 14.10 -41.10
CA PHE A 9 15.84 15.01 -40.80
C PHE A 9 14.56 14.60 -41.54
N PHE A 10 14.65 14.20 -42.80
CA PHE A 10 13.51 13.71 -43.58
C PHE A 10 12.99 12.34 -43.12
N VAL A 11 13.84 11.43 -42.64
CA VAL A 11 13.39 10.15 -42.07
C VAL A 11 12.67 10.35 -40.73
N VAL A 12 13.17 11.26 -39.89
CA VAL A 12 12.50 11.63 -38.63
C VAL A 12 11.19 12.35 -38.91
N LEU A 13 11.15 13.30 -39.86
CA LEU A 13 9.91 13.93 -40.27
C LEU A 13 8.92 12.92 -40.85
N ALA A 14 9.37 11.99 -41.70
CA ALA A 14 8.50 10.97 -42.29
C ALA A 14 7.98 9.99 -41.22
N ALA A 15 8.79 9.61 -40.23
CA ALA A 15 8.34 8.81 -39.09
C ALA A 15 7.30 9.56 -38.24
N VAL A 16 7.55 10.85 -37.94
CA VAL A 16 6.59 11.71 -37.24
C VAL A 16 5.32 11.90 -38.07
N PHE A 17 5.42 12.02 -39.39
CA PHE A 17 4.29 12.19 -40.31
C PHE A 17 3.49 10.91 -40.50
N VAL A 18 4.14 9.73 -40.51
CA VAL A 18 3.47 8.42 -40.50
C VAL A 18 2.75 8.22 -39.17
N ILE A 19 3.36 8.59 -38.04
CA ILE A 19 2.68 8.55 -36.74
C ILE A 19 1.51 9.55 -36.71
N PHE A 20 1.67 10.77 -37.26
CA PHE A 20 0.58 11.76 -37.36
C PHE A 20 -0.55 11.31 -38.28
N LEU A 21 -0.24 10.61 -39.38
CA LEU A 21 -1.22 10.03 -40.30
C LEU A 21 -1.93 8.83 -39.68
N VAL A 22 -1.22 7.99 -38.93
CA VAL A 22 -1.82 6.86 -38.19
C VAL A 22 -2.66 7.40 -37.04
N SER A 23 -2.21 8.40 -36.27
CA SER A 23 -2.99 9.03 -35.19
C SER A 23 -4.18 9.85 -35.71
N SER A 24 -4.08 10.48 -36.89
CA SER A 24 -5.22 11.19 -37.50
C SER A 24 -6.23 10.26 -38.20
N GLN A 25 -5.79 9.15 -38.81
CA GLN A 25 -6.70 8.11 -39.31
C GLN A 25 -7.33 7.31 -38.17
N SER A 26 -6.60 7.08 -37.08
CA SER A 26 -7.17 6.49 -35.88
C SER A 26 -8.05 7.45 -35.11
N ALA A 27 -7.90 8.78 -35.18
CA ALA A 27 -8.92 9.70 -34.65
C ALA A 27 -10.28 9.59 -35.38
N ALA A 28 -10.28 9.22 -36.67
CA ALA A 28 -11.50 8.95 -37.44
C ALA A 28 -12.06 7.53 -37.19
N ALA A 29 -11.20 6.56 -36.85
CA ALA A 29 -11.59 5.19 -36.50
C ALA A 29 -11.84 4.97 -34.98
N ALA A 30 -11.39 5.89 -34.12
CA ALA A 30 -11.48 5.84 -32.66
C ALA A 30 -12.89 6.06 -32.12
N LYS A 31 -13.87 6.31 -33.00
CA LYS A 31 -15.27 6.16 -32.59
C LYS A 31 -15.67 4.69 -32.38
N ASN A 32 -14.87 3.70 -32.79
CA ASN A 32 -15.26 2.27 -32.77
C ASN A 32 -14.19 1.24 -32.33
N SER A 33 -13.07 1.62 -31.69
CA SER A 33 -12.15 0.62 -31.08
C SER A 33 -11.82 0.95 -29.62
N THR A 34 -12.47 0.24 -28.70
CA THR A 34 -12.41 0.37 -27.23
C THR A 34 -11.29 -0.45 -26.56
N GLU A 35 -10.24 -0.87 -27.26
CA GLU A 35 -9.17 -1.70 -26.67
C GLU A 35 -7.83 -0.94 -26.68
N GLY A 36 -7.59 -0.17 -25.62
CA GLY A 36 -6.27 0.38 -25.28
C GLY A 36 -5.88 -0.04 -23.86
N GLY A 37 -4.59 -0.12 -23.57
CA GLY A 37 -4.05 -0.55 -22.26
C GLY A 37 -2.80 0.23 -21.88
N ARG A 38 -2.28 0.00 -20.66
CA ARG A 38 -1.05 0.64 -20.20
C ARG A 38 0.17 -0.23 -20.48
N TYR A 39 1.20 0.37 -21.06
CA TYR A 39 2.41 -0.33 -21.47
C TYR A 39 3.67 0.43 -21.06
N PHE A 40 4.71 -0.32 -20.75
CA PHE A 40 6.08 0.17 -20.71
C PHE A 40 6.67 0.17 -22.12
N ILE A 41 7.32 1.27 -22.48
CA ILE A 41 7.97 1.49 -23.77
C ILE A 41 9.48 1.61 -23.51
N ALA A 42 10.25 0.65 -24.03
CA ALA A 42 11.71 0.55 -23.83
C ALA A 42 12.48 1.55 -24.71
N SER A 43 12.25 2.85 -24.49
CA SER A 43 12.87 3.92 -25.26
C SER A 43 13.14 5.15 -24.40
N LYS A 44 14.36 5.69 -24.50
CA LYS A 44 14.75 6.99 -23.91
C LYS A 44 14.63 8.16 -24.89
N SER A 45 14.10 7.91 -26.09
CA SER A 45 14.02 8.94 -27.14
C SER A 45 13.01 10.02 -26.75
N TYR A 46 13.49 11.26 -26.62
CA TYR A 46 12.63 12.43 -26.37
C TYR A 46 11.49 12.53 -27.38
N ILE A 47 11.76 12.26 -28.66
CA ILE A 47 10.76 12.34 -29.73
C ILE A 47 9.67 11.29 -29.47
N VAL A 48 10.05 10.04 -29.23
CA VAL A 48 9.08 8.97 -28.94
C VAL A 48 8.26 9.32 -27.71
N ARG A 49 8.92 9.79 -26.64
CA ARG A 49 8.26 10.21 -25.40
C ARG A 49 7.26 11.35 -25.62
N SER A 50 7.62 12.35 -26.43
CA SER A 50 6.76 13.51 -26.70
C SER A 50 5.49 13.18 -27.50
N LEU A 51 5.44 11.99 -28.12
CA LEU A 51 4.29 11.54 -28.91
C LEU A 51 3.23 10.83 -28.06
N PHE A 52 3.57 10.39 -26.85
CA PHE A 52 2.67 9.62 -25.99
C PHE A 52 2.47 10.31 -24.64
N GLY A 53 1.28 10.12 -24.05
CA GLY A 53 0.98 10.61 -22.71
C GLY A 53 1.74 9.81 -21.66
N VAL A 54 2.92 10.29 -21.27
CA VAL A 54 3.78 9.64 -20.26
C VAL A 54 3.06 9.57 -18.92
N GLN A 55 2.98 8.36 -18.37
CA GLN A 55 2.51 8.10 -17.02
C GLN A 55 3.67 8.14 -16.02
N HIS A 56 4.71 7.34 -16.21
CA HIS A 56 5.91 7.38 -15.37
C HIS A 56 7.18 7.24 -16.19
N GLU A 57 8.25 7.87 -15.72
CA GLU A 57 9.59 7.70 -16.29
C GLU A 57 10.40 6.76 -15.41
N PHE A 58 11.09 5.83 -16.06
CA PHE A 58 11.99 4.87 -15.43
C PHE A 58 13.35 4.91 -16.11
N GLU A 59 14.36 4.32 -15.49
CA GLU A 59 15.73 4.38 -16.02
C GLU A 59 15.81 3.88 -17.47
N LYS A 60 15.05 2.82 -17.81
CA LYS A 60 15.12 2.14 -19.11
C LYS A 60 14.05 2.57 -20.11
N GLY A 61 13.13 3.46 -19.74
CA GLY A 61 12.00 3.81 -20.60
C GLY A 61 10.92 4.58 -19.85
N PHE A 62 9.70 4.52 -20.36
CA PHE A 62 8.56 5.19 -19.74
C PHE A 62 7.28 4.39 -19.98
N THR A 63 6.26 4.64 -19.18
CA THR A 63 4.94 4.04 -19.37
C THR A 63 3.97 5.03 -20.02
N ALA A 64 3.05 4.52 -20.82
CA ALA A 64 1.98 5.29 -21.44
C ALA A 64 0.76 4.40 -21.72
N ASP A 65 -0.41 5.01 -21.82
CA ASP A 65 -1.60 4.32 -22.31
C ASP A 65 -1.57 4.30 -23.85
N LEU A 66 -1.68 3.11 -24.45
CA LEU A 66 -1.55 2.89 -25.90
C LEU A 66 -2.75 2.11 -26.44
N THR A 67 -3.15 2.45 -27.66
CA THR A 67 -4.06 1.65 -28.50
C THR A 67 -3.34 0.46 -29.14
N THR A 68 -4.09 -0.57 -29.57
CA THR A 68 -3.53 -1.72 -30.31
C THR A 68 -2.72 -1.29 -31.54
N GLY A 69 -3.16 -0.24 -32.25
CA GLY A 69 -2.44 0.30 -33.42
C GLY A 69 -1.10 0.96 -33.06
N GLU A 70 -1.03 1.65 -31.93
CA GLU A 70 0.22 2.26 -31.44
C GLU A 70 1.22 1.21 -30.98
N VAL A 71 0.76 0.17 -30.26
CA VAL A 71 1.59 -0.98 -29.88
C VAL A 71 2.19 -1.64 -31.13
N TRP A 72 1.35 -1.95 -32.12
CA TRP A 72 1.81 -2.55 -33.38
C TRP A 72 2.84 -1.66 -34.08
N THR A 73 2.62 -0.35 -34.10
CA THR A 73 3.52 0.62 -34.73
C THR A 73 4.88 0.64 -34.04
N LEU A 74 4.90 0.72 -32.71
CA LEU A 74 6.13 0.70 -31.92
C LEU A 74 6.93 -0.58 -32.15
N GLU A 75 6.28 -1.74 -32.06
CA GLU A 75 6.96 -3.02 -32.21
C GLU A 75 7.39 -3.33 -33.64
N LYS A 76 6.49 -3.15 -34.62
CA LYS A 76 6.70 -3.66 -35.98
C LYS A 76 7.42 -2.67 -36.87
N ILE A 77 7.16 -1.36 -36.71
CA ILE A 77 7.78 -0.31 -37.51
C ILE A 77 9.05 0.20 -36.83
N PHE A 78 8.96 0.59 -35.55
CA PHE A 78 10.08 1.20 -34.84
C PHE A 78 11.01 0.20 -34.14
N LYS A 79 10.61 -1.08 -34.04
CA LYS A 79 11.37 -2.13 -33.33
C LYS A 79 11.67 -1.76 -31.87
N ILE A 80 10.74 -1.04 -31.24
CA ILE A 80 10.82 -0.66 -29.82
C ILE A 80 10.09 -1.74 -29.01
N GLY A 81 10.72 -2.19 -27.93
CA GLY A 81 10.10 -3.15 -27.00
C GLY A 81 8.94 -2.49 -26.25
N VAL A 82 7.81 -3.17 -26.22
CA VAL A 82 6.60 -2.75 -25.51
C VAL A 82 6.16 -3.89 -24.61
N VAL A 83 5.90 -3.60 -23.34
CA VAL A 83 5.53 -4.63 -22.33
C VAL A 83 4.28 -4.16 -21.60
N PRO A 84 3.20 -4.97 -21.52
CA PRO A 84 2.01 -4.59 -20.77
C PRO A 84 2.32 -4.41 -19.28
N VAL A 85 1.74 -3.37 -18.68
CA VAL A 85 1.83 -3.15 -17.24
C VAL A 85 0.67 -3.90 -16.57
N PRO A 86 0.91 -4.76 -15.57
CA PRO A 86 -0.16 -5.46 -14.87
C PRO A 86 -0.92 -4.53 -13.93
N ILE A 87 -2.13 -4.96 -13.58
CA ILE A 87 -2.98 -4.32 -12.58
C ILE A 87 -2.93 -5.17 -11.32
N TYR A 88 -2.64 -4.54 -10.20
CA TYR A 88 -2.85 -5.04 -8.85
C TYR A 88 -4.17 -4.53 -8.30
N THR A 89 -4.62 -5.11 -7.20
CA THR A 89 -5.85 -4.73 -6.52
C THR A 89 -5.65 -4.63 -5.03
N VAL A 90 -6.36 -3.70 -4.39
CA VAL A 90 -6.68 -3.82 -2.97
C VAL A 90 -7.92 -4.69 -2.83
N SER A 91 -7.84 -5.71 -1.97
CA SER A 91 -8.94 -6.63 -1.72
C SER A 91 -9.27 -6.61 -0.23
N ALA A 92 -10.50 -6.23 0.10
CA ALA A 92 -10.99 -6.27 1.46
C ALA A 92 -12.44 -6.76 1.49
N ILE A 93 -12.71 -7.74 2.35
CA ILE A 93 -14.06 -8.18 2.64
C ILE A 93 -14.63 -7.21 3.66
N THR A 94 -15.63 -6.43 3.23
CA THR A 94 -16.38 -5.55 4.15
C THR A 94 -17.42 -6.38 4.87
N ILE A 95 -17.46 -6.26 6.19
CA ILE A 95 -18.45 -6.94 7.01
C ILE A 95 -19.50 -5.89 7.42
N PRO A 96 -20.81 -6.18 7.29
CA PRO A 96 -21.83 -5.31 7.84
C PRO A 96 -21.55 -5.08 9.32
N GLU A 97 -21.56 -3.83 9.76
CA GLU A 97 -21.33 -3.54 11.18
C GLU A 97 -22.40 -4.24 12.03
N PRO A 98 -22.02 -4.83 13.18
CA PRO A 98 -23.02 -5.16 14.18
C PRO A 98 -23.73 -3.86 14.55
N SER A 99 -25.06 -3.89 14.64
CA SER A 99 -25.86 -2.74 15.07
C SER A 99 -25.23 -2.12 16.33
N PRO A 100 -25.07 -0.79 16.39
CA PRO A 100 -24.47 -0.15 17.55
C PRO A 100 -25.26 -0.60 18.79
N THR A 101 -24.58 -1.30 19.70
CA THR A 101 -25.15 -1.51 21.03
C THR A 101 -25.04 -0.17 21.75
N ASP A 102 -26.15 0.31 22.32
CA ASP A 102 -26.32 1.63 22.95
C ASP A 102 -25.41 1.89 24.18
N ALA A 103 -24.34 1.13 24.37
CA ALA A 103 -23.42 1.22 25.50
C ALA A 103 -22.33 2.27 25.26
N GLY A 104 -22.71 3.56 25.16
CA GLY A 104 -21.72 4.64 25.11
C GLY A 104 -22.26 6.07 25.16
N ALA A 105 -23.57 6.29 24.91
CA ALA A 105 -24.12 7.63 24.76
C ALA A 105 -24.63 8.29 26.06
N SER A 106 -24.47 7.69 27.25
CA SER A 106 -25.26 8.07 28.43
C SER A 106 -24.62 9.06 29.43
N ILE A 107 -23.45 9.67 29.21
CA ILE A 107 -22.80 10.46 30.29
C ILE A 107 -22.49 11.94 29.97
N ILE A 108 -22.68 12.45 28.75
CA ILE A 108 -22.19 13.82 28.43
C ILE A 108 -23.29 14.90 28.43
N THR A 109 -24.56 14.58 28.68
CA THR A 109 -25.65 15.57 28.53
C THR A 109 -25.82 16.54 29.72
N GLU A 110 -25.16 16.34 30.87
CA GLU A 110 -25.51 17.10 32.09
C GLU A 110 -24.43 18.04 32.64
N ALA A 111 -23.38 18.35 31.87
CA ALA A 111 -22.29 19.26 32.32
C ALA A 111 -22.11 20.54 31.48
N VAL A 112 -22.96 20.82 30.49
CA VAL A 112 -22.79 21.99 29.59
C VAL A 112 -23.94 22.98 29.72
N ASN A 113 -24.19 23.44 30.95
CA ASN A 113 -25.02 24.61 31.19
C ASN A 113 -24.30 25.49 32.20
N VAL A 114 -23.46 26.41 31.70
CA VAL A 114 -23.11 27.73 32.27
C VAL A 114 -21.88 28.25 31.50
N LEU A 115 -22.08 29.37 30.79
CA LEU A 115 -21.12 30.28 30.13
C LEU A 115 -20.93 30.14 28.60
N GLN A 116 -21.59 31.07 27.89
CA GLN A 116 -21.12 31.76 26.68
C GLN A 116 -20.59 30.89 25.51
N GLU A 117 -21.43 29.99 24.97
CA GLU A 117 -21.00 29.05 23.93
C GLU A 117 -20.73 29.68 22.54
N ASP A 118 -21.41 30.76 22.16
CA ASP A 118 -21.43 31.16 20.75
C ASP A 118 -20.19 31.94 20.28
N ILE A 119 -19.46 32.58 21.19
CA ILE A 119 -18.27 33.39 20.84
C ILE A 119 -16.99 32.53 20.81
N LEU A 120 -16.96 31.41 21.54
CA LEU A 120 -15.77 30.55 21.62
C LEU A 120 -15.76 29.46 20.54
N LYS A 121 -16.92 28.94 20.12
CA LYS A 121 -17.04 27.90 19.08
C LYS A 121 -16.58 28.39 17.70
N ASP A 122 -16.76 29.68 17.39
CA ASP A 122 -16.24 30.29 16.16
C ASP A 122 -14.74 30.63 16.23
N ALA A 123 -14.20 30.88 17.44
CA ALA A 123 -12.79 31.20 17.66
C ALA A 123 -11.89 29.95 17.80
N LEU A 124 -12.46 28.83 18.22
CA LEU A 124 -11.81 27.52 18.34
C LEU A 124 -12.60 26.53 17.49
N LYS A 125 -12.21 26.33 16.23
CA LYS A 125 -12.63 25.18 15.42
C LYS A 125 -12.09 23.87 16.03
N ILE A 126 -12.49 23.54 17.25
CA ILE A 126 -12.28 22.22 17.82
C ILE A 126 -13.20 21.32 17.01
N LYS A 127 -12.61 20.47 16.15
CA LYS A 127 -13.35 19.35 15.57
C LYS A 127 -13.76 18.46 16.74
N THR A 128 -14.97 18.62 17.23
CA THR A 128 -15.52 17.75 18.26
C THR A 128 -15.76 16.38 17.63
N ARG A 129 -15.20 15.33 18.23
CA ARG A 129 -15.45 13.95 17.80
C ARG A 129 -16.92 13.61 17.99
N THR A 130 -17.55 13.05 16.95
CA THR A 130 -18.95 12.60 16.98
C THR A 130 -19.10 11.10 16.75
N VAL A 131 -18.03 10.43 16.31
CA VAL A 131 -17.99 8.97 16.05
C VAL A 131 -16.80 8.40 16.82
N PHE A 132 -17.02 7.26 17.46
CA PHE A 132 -16.05 6.59 18.33
C PHE A 132 -15.83 5.16 17.82
N PRO A 133 -14.61 4.60 17.97
CA PRO A 133 -14.39 3.20 17.69
C PRO A 133 -15.10 2.33 18.73
N HIS A 134 -15.44 1.09 18.37
CA HIS A 134 -15.93 0.11 19.33
C HIS A 134 -14.86 -0.20 20.38
N ASP A 135 -13.61 -0.41 19.95
CA ASP A 135 -12.46 -0.60 20.82
C ASP A 135 -11.36 0.43 20.52
N ALA A 136 -10.93 1.18 21.54
CA ALA A 136 -9.79 2.09 21.41
C ALA A 136 -8.49 1.35 21.01
N VAL A 137 -8.32 0.10 21.43
CA VAL A 137 -7.23 -0.76 20.96
C VAL A 137 -7.83 -2.06 20.40
N PRO A 138 -7.82 -2.25 19.07
CA PRO A 138 -8.36 -3.45 18.43
C PRO A 138 -7.67 -4.73 18.89
N TRP A 139 -8.38 -5.86 18.79
CA TRP A 139 -7.84 -7.19 19.14
C TRP A 139 -6.51 -7.48 18.46
N GLY A 140 -6.34 -7.07 17.19
CA GLY A 140 -5.11 -7.31 16.44
C GLY A 140 -3.92 -6.57 17.04
N VAL A 141 -4.12 -5.34 17.51
CA VAL A 141 -3.09 -4.57 18.21
C VAL A 141 -2.79 -5.20 19.57
N LYS A 142 -3.82 -5.61 20.34
CA LYS A 142 -3.64 -6.37 21.61
C LYS A 142 -2.81 -7.64 21.40
N LYS A 143 -3.06 -8.37 20.32
CA LYS A 143 -2.35 -9.60 19.95
C LYS A 143 -0.88 -9.33 19.60
N ILE A 144 -0.58 -8.33 18.77
CA ILE A 144 0.81 -7.91 18.48
C ILE A 144 1.52 -7.45 19.75
N TYR A 145 0.80 -6.79 20.66
CA TYR A 145 1.35 -6.35 21.95
C TYR A 145 1.45 -7.47 23.00
N ASN A 146 0.93 -8.66 22.71
CA ASN A 146 0.75 -9.75 23.68
C ASN A 146 0.17 -9.26 25.02
N ASN A 147 -0.81 -8.37 24.96
CA ASN A 147 -1.38 -7.71 26.12
C ASN A 147 -2.86 -7.34 25.88
N GLU A 148 -3.76 -8.19 26.34
CA GLU A 148 -5.22 -7.98 26.21
C GLU A 148 -5.74 -6.75 26.97
N SER A 149 -4.99 -6.26 27.96
CA SER A 149 -5.38 -5.14 28.81
C SER A 149 -4.81 -3.79 28.38
N ILE A 150 -4.03 -3.75 27.28
CA ILE A 150 -3.45 -2.50 26.78
C ILE A 150 -4.55 -1.47 26.44
N LYS A 151 -4.31 -0.21 26.79
CA LYS A 151 -5.27 0.89 26.60
C LYS A 151 -4.80 1.94 25.60
N THR A 152 -3.50 2.05 25.40
CA THR A 152 -2.85 2.93 24.43
C THR A 152 -1.55 2.27 23.96
N THR A 153 -1.10 2.65 22.77
CA THR A 153 0.18 2.19 22.20
C THR A 153 1.19 3.33 22.15
N LEU A 154 2.46 3.01 21.91
CA LEU A 154 3.56 3.97 21.74
C LEU A 154 4.50 3.48 20.63
N GLY A 155 5.64 4.14 20.43
CA GLY A 155 6.74 3.65 19.61
C GLY A 155 6.61 4.00 18.13
N GLY A 156 7.73 3.85 17.42
CA GLY A 156 7.87 4.28 16.02
C GLY A 156 8.34 5.73 15.85
N LYS A 157 8.61 6.45 16.95
CA LYS A 157 9.10 7.83 16.90
C LYS A 157 10.36 7.95 16.04
N GLY A 158 10.31 8.82 15.03
CA GLY A 158 11.41 9.06 14.09
C GLY A 158 11.55 7.98 13.00
N VAL A 159 10.57 7.07 12.89
CA VAL A 159 10.49 6.07 11.84
C VAL A 159 9.34 6.44 10.89
N ALA A 160 9.66 6.56 9.61
CA ALA A 160 8.69 6.86 8.57
C ALA A 160 8.20 5.58 7.89
N VAL A 161 6.89 5.37 7.88
CA VAL A 161 6.22 4.28 7.16
C VAL A 161 5.49 4.85 5.95
N ALA A 162 5.91 4.47 4.76
CA ALA A 162 5.24 4.81 3.53
C ALA A 162 4.08 3.85 3.27
N VAL A 163 2.86 4.38 3.20
CA VAL A 163 1.64 3.62 2.91
C VAL A 163 1.28 3.87 1.44
N LEU A 164 1.50 2.85 0.60
CA LEU A 164 1.20 2.90 -0.83
C LEU A 164 -0.15 2.23 -1.08
N ASP A 165 -1.22 3.02 -1.19
CA ASP A 165 -2.60 2.51 -1.16
C ASP A 165 -3.60 3.44 -1.92
N THR A 166 -4.88 3.48 -1.54
CA THR A 166 -5.96 4.31 -2.13
C THR A 166 -5.95 5.77 -1.70
N GLY A 167 -5.01 6.15 -0.82
CA GLY A 167 -4.91 7.47 -0.19
C GLY A 167 -5.16 7.43 1.32
N VAL A 168 -5.36 8.58 1.94
CA VAL A 168 -5.82 8.70 3.34
C VAL A 168 -6.80 9.86 3.52
N ASN A 169 -7.68 9.78 4.52
CA ASN A 169 -8.32 10.95 5.09
C ASN A 169 -7.31 11.73 5.95
N ILE A 170 -6.68 12.74 5.36
CA ILE A 170 -5.69 13.61 6.03
C ILE A 170 -6.24 14.39 7.24
N SER A 171 -7.56 14.42 7.39
CA SER A 171 -8.24 15.18 8.44
C SER A 171 -8.88 14.30 9.51
N HIS A 172 -8.68 12.97 9.43
CA HIS A 172 -9.11 12.02 10.44
C HIS A 172 -8.42 12.33 11.77
N LEU A 173 -9.18 12.41 12.86
CA LEU A 173 -8.68 12.89 14.16
C LEU A 173 -7.49 12.06 14.67
N ASP A 174 -7.52 10.76 14.41
CA ASP A 174 -6.52 9.80 14.90
C ASP A 174 -5.28 9.66 13.99
N LEU A 175 -5.27 10.33 12.82
CA LEU A 175 -4.18 10.20 11.82
C LEU A 175 -3.52 11.53 11.46
N ALA A 176 -4.25 12.64 11.58
CA ALA A 176 -3.81 13.94 11.08
C ALA A 176 -2.43 14.36 11.62
N ALA A 177 -2.11 14.01 12.88
CA ALA A 177 -0.81 14.33 13.48
C ALA A 177 0.35 13.48 12.94
N ARG A 178 0.06 12.28 12.42
CA ARG A 178 1.06 11.33 11.92
C ARG A 178 1.43 11.54 10.46
N ILE A 179 0.54 12.09 9.64
CA ILE A 179 0.77 12.25 8.20
C ILE A 179 1.79 13.36 7.95
N LYS A 180 2.96 13.00 7.39
CA LYS A 180 4.07 13.93 7.09
C LYS A 180 4.25 14.24 5.61
N ASP A 181 3.84 13.32 4.73
CA ASP A 181 3.79 13.53 3.28
C ASP A 181 2.56 12.87 2.68
N CYS A 182 2.05 13.42 1.58
CA CYS A 182 0.79 13.03 0.97
C CYS A 182 0.84 13.31 -0.54
N LYS A 183 0.94 12.25 -1.35
CA LYS A 183 1.10 12.36 -2.81
C LYS A 183 0.24 11.37 -3.58
N ASP A 184 -0.05 11.69 -4.83
CA ASP A 184 -0.84 10.86 -5.74
C ASP A 184 -0.05 10.57 -7.01
N PHE A 185 0.21 9.28 -7.23
CA PHE A 185 0.95 8.69 -8.33
C PHE A 185 0.04 8.08 -9.40
N THR A 186 -1.29 8.06 -9.20
CA THR A 186 -2.24 7.48 -10.17
C THR A 186 -2.36 8.28 -11.47
N ARG A 187 -1.66 9.43 -11.55
CA ARG A 187 -1.61 10.33 -12.69
C ARG A 187 -0.20 10.86 -12.89
N GLY A 188 0.33 10.65 -14.08
CA GLY A 188 1.66 11.08 -14.48
C GLY A 188 1.79 12.50 -15.03
N PRO A 189 3.04 12.93 -15.32
CA PRO A 189 4.31 12.26 -15.00
C PRO A 189 4.90 12.68 -13.64
N VAL A 190 4.30 13.68 -12.97
CA VAL A 190 4.76 14.20 -11.68
C VAL A 190 3.68 13.94 -10.63
N PRO A 191 4.03 13.35 -9.48
CA PRO A 191 3.05 13.09 -8.44
C PRO A 191 2.47 14.40 -7.90
N ARG A 192 1.15 14.41 -7.70
CA ARG A 192 0.44 15.58 -7.18
C ARG A 192 0.55 15.60 -5.66
N SER A 193 0.65 16.78 -5.05
CA SER A 193 0.57 16.95 -3.59
C SER A 193 -0.87 16.82 -3.08
N ALA A 194 -1.45 15.64 -3.27
CA ALA A 194 -2.78 15.25 -2.83
C ALA A 194 -2.81 13.73 -2.67
N CYS A 195 -3.58 13.19 -1.72
CA CYS A 195 -3.71 11.74 -1.53
C CYS A 195 -5.10 11.41 -0.96
N GLU A 196 -6.14 12.16 -1.37
CA GLU A 196 -7.50 11.98 -0.87
C GLU A 196 -7.99 10.54 -1.10
N ASP A 197 -8.38 9.87 -0.02
CA ASP A 197 -9.00 8.55 -0.07
C ASP A 197 -10.50 8.66 -0.37
N LYS A 198 -10.95 7.91 -1.39
CA LYS A 198 -12.38 7.78 -1.74
C LYS A 198 -12.83 6.33 -1.74
N HIS A 199 -11.98 5.43 -1.28
CA HIS A 199 -12.26 4.01 -1.16
C HIS A 199 -12.36 3.61 0.32
N GLY A 200 -11.46 4.12 1.17
CA GLY A 200 -11.39 3.80 2.61
C GLY A 200 -10.28 2.84 2.98
N HIS A 201 -9.75 2.07 2.02
CA HIS A 201 -8.80 1.01 2.29
C HIS A 201 -7.48 1.58 2.84
N GLY A 202 -6.90 2.57 2.17
CA GLY A 202 -5.66 3.20 2.63
C GLY A 202 -5.80 3.93 3.96
N THR A 203 -6.95 4.55 4.23
CA THR A 203 -7.23 5.13 5.56
C THR A 203 -7.27 4.05 6.64
N HIS A 204 -7.88 2.90 6.36
CA HIS A 204 -7.95 1.75 7.28
C HIS A 204 -6.57 1.17 7.57
N VAL A 205 -5.78 0.92 6.53
CA VAL A 205 -4.39 0.43 6.61
C VAL A 205 -3.52 1.40 7.42
N ALA A 206 -3.59 2.70 7.16
CA ALA A 206 -2.83 3.72 7.90
C ALA A 206 -3.17 3.72 9.40
N GLY A 207 -4.45 3.53 9.75
CA GLY A 207 -4.89 3.47 11.14
C GLY A 207 -4.29 2.30 11.92
N ILE A 208 -4.22 1.11 11.31
CA ILE A 208 -3.61 -0.07 11.92
C ILE A 208 -2.14 0.18 12.26
N ILE A 209 -1.42 0.90 11.39
CA ILE A 209 0.00 1.19 11.59
C ILE A 209 0.18 2.22 12.72
N ALA A 210 -0.46 3.38 12.62
CA ALA A 210 -0.03 4.55 13.39
C ALA A 210 -1.17 5.42 13.96
N ALA A 211 -2.43 4.98 13.99
CA ALA A 211 -3.45 5.78 14.67
C ALA A 211 -3.01 6.11 16.11
N ASP A 212 -3.15 7.37 16.54
CA ASP A 212 -2.59 7.88 17.78
C ASP A 212 -3.63 8.21 18.85
N GLY A 213 -4.85 7.70 18.70
CA GLY A 213 -5.99 8.01 19.58
C GLY A 213 -6.54 9.42 19.42
N GLY A 214 -5.93 10.25 18.56
CA GLY A 214 -6.28 11.65 18.37
C GLY A 214 -5.89 12.55 19.54
N GLY A 215 -5.93 13.87 19.33
CA GLY A 215 -5.59 14.85 20.36
C GLY A 215 -6.51 14.84 21.59
N ASP A 216 -7.66 14.18 21.49
CA ASP A 216 -8.62 13.98 22.58
C ASP A 216 -8.45 12.64 23.30
N GLY A 217 -7.63 11.71 22.78
CA GLY A 217 -7.37 10.40 23.36
C GLY A 217 -8.57 9.43 23.31
N GLN A 218 -9.59 9.72 22.50
CA GLN A 218 -10.84 8.94 22.40
C GLN A 218 -10.95 8.13 21.10
N GLY A 219 -9.92 8.19 20.24
CA GLY A 219 -9.85 7.45 19.00
C GLY A 219 -9.23 6.05 19.15
N ILE A 220 -8.92 5.46 17.99
CA ILE A 220 -8.27 4.16 17.88
C ILE A 220 -6.74 4.30 17.93
N TRP A 221 -6.06 3.28 18.44
CA TRP A 221 -4.60 3.22 18.55
C TRP A 221 -4.05 2.13 17.63
N GLY A 222 -3.15 2.51 16.72
CA GLY A 222 -2.39 1.60 15.85
C GLY A 222 -1.19 0.99 16.57
N VAL A 223 -0.45 0.12 15.89
CA VAL A 223 0.67 -0.62 16.50
C VAL A 223 1.84 0.29 16.91
N ALA A 224 2.16 1.30 16.12
CA ALA A 224 3.23 2.28 16.33
C ALA A 224 2.69 3.72 16.24
N SER A 225 1.95 4.14 17.26
CA SER A 225 1.25 5.43 17.34
C SER A 225 2.15 6.68 17.30
N GLU A 226 3.48 6.53 17.39
CA GLU A 226 4.42 7.64 17.24
C GLU A 226 5.13 7.66 15.88
N ALA A 227 4.85 6.72 14.99
CA ALA A 227 5.42 6.66 13.64
C ALA A 227 4.90 7.78 12.74
N ASP A 228 5.76 8.21 11.81
CA ASP A 228 5.41 9.16 10.77
C ASP A 228 4.85 8.41 9.55
N LEU A 229 3.77 8.91 8.96
CA LEU A 229 3.16 8.32 7.76
C LEU A 229 3.49 9.14 6.52
N LEU A 230 4.02 8.47 5.49
CA LEU A 230 4.16 9.00 4.13
C LEU A 230 3.09 8.34 3.26
N VAL A 231 2.00 9.04 2.96
CA VAL A 231 0.86 8.40 2.27
C VAL A 231 0.92 8.67 0.78
N TYR A 232 1.11 7.61 0.00
CA TYR A 232 1.18 7.66 -1.45
C TYR A 232 0.02 6.91 -2.08
N LYS A 233 -0.86 7.67 -2.74
CA LYS A 233 -1.98 7.12 -3.48
C LYS A 233 -1.47 6.53 -4.79
N VAL A 234 -1.53 5.21 -4.89
CA VAL A 234 -1.13 4.40 -6.06
C VAL A 234 -2.30 3.62 -6.64
N CYS A 235 -3.40 3.53 -5.89
CA CYS A 235 -4.64 2.89 -6.30
C CYS A 235 -5.71 3.93 -6.61
N ARG A 236 -6.54 3.63 -7.62
CA ARG A 236 -7.72 4.41 -7.98
C ARG A 236 -8.84 4.19 -6.96
N ASN A 237 -9.91 4.97 -7.09
CA ASN A 237 -11.05 4.92 -6.15
C ASN A 237 -11.84 3.61 -6.22
N ASP A 238 -11.65 2.80 -7.27
CA ASP A 238 -12.22 1.46 -7.43
C ASP A 238 -11.31 0.36 -6.88
N GLY A 239 -10.17 0.71 -6.29
CA GLY A 239 -9.21 -0.23 -5.71
C GLY A 239 -8.21 -0.83 -6.70
N THR A 240 -8.25 -0.44 -7.98
CA THR A 240 -7.26 -0.88 -8.98
C THR A 240 -5.96 -0.07 -8.86
N CYS A 241 -4.82 -0.75 -8.92
CA CYS A 241 -3.50 -0.14 -8.78
C CYS A 241 -2.62 -0.59 -9.95
N TRP A 242 -2.17 0.33 -10.81
CA TRP A 242 -1.25 -0.08 -11.87
C TRP A 242 0.14 -0.31 -11.29
N ALA A 243 0.79 -1.40 -11.70
CA ALA A 243 2.11 -1.75 -11.16
C ALA A 243 3.17 -0.67 -11.39
N ASP A 244 3.03 0.16 -12.43
CA ASP A 244 3.94 1.29 -12.67
C ASP A 244 3.69 2.48 -11.73
N ASP A 245 2.43 2.77 -11.38
CA ASP A 245 2.09 3.76 -10.34
C ASP A 245 2.69 3.33 -9.00
N VAL A 246 2.59 2.04 -8.65
CA VAL A 246 3.18 1.46 -7.43
C VAL A 246 4.71 1.51 -7.47
N ALA A 247 5.34 1.07 -8.56
CA ALA A 247 6.80 1.07 -8.69
C ALA A 247 7.40 2.48 -8.60
N SER A 248 6.75 3.46 -9.23
CA SER A 248 7.13 4.88 -9.18
C SER A 248 7.07 5.43 -7.76
N ALA A 249 5.98 5.16 -7.03
CA ALA A 249 5.82 5.57 -5.64
C ALA A 249 6.79 4.86 -4.69
N LEU A 250 7.12 3.60 -4.95
CA LEU A 250 8.02 2.78 -4.13
C LEU A 250 9.46 3.31 -4.24
N SER A 251 9.92 3.59 -5.47
CA SER A 251 11.20 4.26 -5.72
C SER A 251 11.23 5.67 -5.09
N TYR A 252 10.14 6.44 -5.22
CA TYR A 252 10.03 7.74 -4.57
C TYR A 252 10.13 7.64 -3.05
N ALA A 253 9.38 6.75 -2.40
CA ALA A 253 9.43 6.53 -0.94
C ALA A 253 10.85 6.19 -0.47
N THR A 254 11.50 5.29 -1.21
CA THR A 254 12.88 4.85 -0.95
C THR A 254 13.87 6.00 -0.97
N GLN A 255 13.71 6.94 -1.90
CA GLN A 255 14.59 8.10 -2.04
C GLN A 255 14.25 9.25 -1.09
N ASN A 256 13.03 9.26 -0.52
CA ASN A 256 12.49 10.38 0.25
C ASN A 256 12.23 10.03 1.73
N GLY A 257 13.08 9.17 2.30
CA GLY A 257 13.19 9.02 3.75
C GLY A 257 12.24 8.01 4.39
N ALA A 258 11.58 7.15 3.62
CA ALA A 258 10.88 6.00 4.19
C ALA A 258 11.88 5.02 4.84
N ASN A 259 11.55 4.52 6.02
CA ASN A 259 12.23 3.37 6.62
C ASN A 259 11.55 2.07 6.22
N ILE A 260 10.22 2.11 6.14
CA ILE A 260 9.36 0.97 5.84
C ILE A 260 8.38 1.37 4.74
N ILE A 261 8.14 0.50 3.78
CA ILE A 261 7.09 0.62 2.76
C ILE A 261 6.07 -0.49 3.01
N SER A 262 4.80 -0.11 3.19
CA SER A 262 3.68 -1.02 3.43
C SER A 262 2.80 -1.09 2.20
N LEU A 263 2.59 -2.31 1.67
CA LEU A 263 1.84 -2.60 0.46
C LEU A 263 0.69 -3.56 0.76
N SER A 264 -0.50 -3.01 1.03
CA SER A 264 -1.72 -3.79 1.22
C SER A 264 -2.45 -4.03 -0.11
N LEU A 265 -1.69 -4.47 -1.12
CA LEU A 265 -2.14 -4.68 -2.50
C LEU A 265 -1.34 -5.83 -3.13
N GLY A 266 -1.88 -6.41 -4.19
CA GLY A 266 -1.15 -7.42 -4.95
C GLY A 266 -1.86 -7.87 -6.21
N GLY A 267 -1.21 -8.77 -6.94
CA GLY A 267 -1.84 -9.52 -8.02
C GLY A 267 -0.97 -10.67 -8.53
N ASN A 268 -1.54 -11.46 -9.43
CA ASN A 268 -0.98 -12.75 -9.86
C ASN A 268 0.23 -12.69 -10.81
N ALA A 269 0.71 -11.49 -11.16
CA ALA A 269 1.75 -11.31 -12.17
C ALA A 269 2.95 -10.51 -11.64
N GLU A 270 4.16 -11.04 -11.86
CA GLU A 270 5.40 -10.31 -11.67
C GLU A 270 5.46 -9.10 -12.59
N ASN A 271 6.20 -8.08 -12.15
CA ASN A 271 6.52 -6.93 -12.98
C ASN A 271 7.96 -6.50 -12.77
N PHE A 272 8.69 -6.28 -13.86
CA PHE A 272 10.11 -5.91 -13.75
C PHE A 272 10.31 -4.51 -13.16
N LEU A 273 9.37 -3.57 -13.32
CA LEU A 273 9.45 -2.23 -12.70
C LEU A 273 9.33 -2.36 -11.18
N MET A 274 8.41 -3.21 -10.71
CA MET A 274 8.27 -3.51 -9.28
C MET A 274 9.53 -4.16 -8.71
N ARG A 275 10.08 -5.17 -9.40
CA ARG A 275 11.34 -5.80 -8.97
C ARG A 275 12.49 -4.80 -8.88
N GLU A 276 12.67 -3.94 -9.89
CA GLU A 276 13.72 -2.92 -9.88
C GLU A 276 13.55 -1.93 -8.71
N ALA A 277 12.32 -1.51 -8.41
CA ALA A 277 12.04 -0.62 -7.29
C ALA A 277 12.24 -1.29 -5.91
N ILE A 278 11.91 -2.58 -5.79
CA ILE A 278 12.15 -3.38 -4.57
C ILE A 278 13.65 -3.60 -4.35
N ASP A 279 14.40 -3.92 -5.41
CA ASP A 279 15.85 -4.06 -5.33
C ASP A 279 16.52 -2.74 -4.91
N GLU A 280 16.02 -1.60 -5.39
CA GLU A 280 16.46 -0.27 -4.93
C GLU A 280 16.23 -0.09 -3.41
N SER A 281 15.05 -0.48 -2.91
CA SER A 281 14.69 -0.39 -1.49
C SER A 281 15.67 -1.18 -0.61
N LEU A 282 15.99 -2.40 -1.04
CA LEU A 282 16.95 -3.26 -0.33
C LEU A 282 18.32 -2.59 -0.23
N VAL A 283 18.84 -2.07 -1.35
CA VAL A 283 20.14 -1.37 -1.38
C VAL A 283 20.15 -0.12 -0.48
N LYS A 284 19.00 0.51 -0.29
CA LYS A 284 18.80 1.69 0.55
C LYS A 284 18.41 1.38 2.00
N ASN A 285 18.41 0.10 2.40
CA ASN A 285 18.01 -0.36 3.73
C ASN A 285 16.56 -0.02 4.12
N VAL A 286 15.67 0.06 3.14
CA VAL A 286 14.23 0.28 3.32
C VAL A 286 13.53 -1.08 3.36
N LEU A 287 12.74 -1.33 4.40
CA LEU A 287 12.00 -2.59 4.55
C LEU A 287 10.71 -2.52 3.73
N VAL A 288 10.44 -3.53 2.91
CA VAL A 288 9.17 -3.64 2.19
C VAL A 288 8.34 -4.75 2.81
N VAL A 289 7.10 -4.44 3.18
CA VAL A 289 6.12 -5.37 3.77
C VAL A 289 4.90 -5.39 2.87
N ALA A 290 4.41 -6.58 2.49
CA ALA A 290 3.29 -6.72 1.59
C ALA A 290 2.29 -7.80 2.03
N ALA A 291 1.02 -7.58 1.71
CA ALA A 291 -0.05 -8.56 1.88
C ALA A 291 0.18 -9.78 0.96
N SER A 292 0.05 -11.00 1.49
CA SER A 292 0.31 -12.21 0.69
C SER A 292 -0.75 -12.50 -0.37
N GLY A 293 -1.92 -11.84 -0.34
CA GLY A 293 -3.03 -12.08 -1.26
C GLY A 293 -4.24 -12.73 -0.58
N ASN A 294 -5.38 -12.79 -1.30
CA ASN A 294 -6.64 -13.31 -0.77
C ASN A 294 -7.25 -14.43 -1.66
N ASP A 295 -6.41 -15.18 -2.35
CA ASP A 295 -6.79 -16.22 -3.32
C ASP A 295 -6.45 -17.65 -2.83
N GLY A 296 -6.34 -17.84 -1.51
CA GLY A 296 -6.11 -19.14 -0.89
C GLY A 296 -7.30 -20.12 -1.01
N PRO A 297 -7.17 -21.34 -0.48
CA PRO A 297 -6.06 -21.85 0.33
C PRO A 297 -5.04 -22.66 -0.49
N GLU A 298 -5.11 -22.64 -1.82
CA GLU A 298 -4.23 -23.47 -2.66
C GLU A 298 -2.76 -23.05 -2.54
N ARG A 299 -1.84 -24.02 -2.61
CA ARG A 299 -0.40 -23.78 -2.49
C ARG A 299 0.11 -22.87 -3.62
N GLY A 300 0.91 -21.86 -3.28
CA GLY A 300 1.49 -20.92 -4.25
C GLY A 300 0.51 -19.87 -4.79
N THR A 301 -0.59 -19.61 -4.10
CA THR A 301 -1.54 -18.51 -4.39
C THR A 301 -1.05 -17.14 -3.93
N ILE A 302 0.15 -17.06 -3.37
CA ILE A 302 0.79 -15.79 -2.99
C ILE A 302 0.90 -14.81 -4.17
N ASP A 303 0.49 -13.58 -3.92
CA ASP A 303 0.51 -12.47 -4.87
C ASP A 303 1.89 -11.82 -5.00
N TRP A 304 2.09 -11.11 -6.10
CA TRP A 304 3.17 -10.14 -6.27
C TRP A 304 2.71 -8.75 -5.81
N PRO A 305 3.56 -7.96 -5.13
CA PRO A 305 4.99 -8.18 -4.91
C PRO A 305 5.37 -9.01 -3.67
N ALA A 306 4.42 -9.50 -2.87
CA ALA A 306 4.73 -10.27 -1.66
C ALA A 306 5.60 -11.52 -1.95
N GLY A 307 5.41 -12.15 -3.11
CA GLY A 307 6.22 -13.30 -3.53
C GLY A 307 7.71 -13.02 -3.81
N TYR A 308 8.22 -11.79 -3.73
CA TYR A 308 9.66 -11.55 -3.83
C TYR A 308 10.35 -11.84 -2.49
N ALA A 309 11.46 -12.60 -2.49
CA ALA A 309 12.20 -12.94 -1.26
C ALA A 309 12.66 -11.71 -0.44
N ASN A 310 12.87 -10.56 -1.12
CA ASN A 310 13.25 -9.29 -0.51
C ASN A 310 12.07 -8.51 0.12
N VAL A 311 10.84 -9.04 0.02
CA VAL A 311 9.63 -8.48 0.60
C VAL A 311 9.17 -9.36 1.75
N VAL A 312 8.76 -8.74 2.86
CA VAL A 312 8.13 -9.44 3.97
C VAL A 312 6.67 -9.73 3.61
N ALA A 313 6.39 -10.97 3.26
CA ALA A 313 5.04 -11.43 2.91
C ALA A 313 4.22 -11.77 4.16
N VAL A 314 3.01 -11.21 4.26
CA VAL A 314 2.18 -11.34 5.46
C VAL A 314 0.83 -12.02 5.15
N GLY A 315 0.62 -13.19 5.76
CA GLY A 315 -0.64 -13.92 5.77
C GLY A 315 -1.58 -13.44 6.89
N ALA A 316 -2.87 -13.75 6.76
CA ALA A 316 -3.89 -13.32 7.71
C ALA A 316 -4.23 -14.41 8.72
N ILE A 317 -4.49 -14.01 9.97
CA ILE A 317 -5.06 -14.86 11.01
C ILE A 317 -6.29 -14.19 11.64
N ALA A 318 -7.19 -15.01 12.18
CA ALA A 318 -8.28 -14.58 13.05
C ALA A 318 -7.81 -14.46 14.51
N GLU A 319 -8.70 -13.95 15.38
CA GLU A 319 -8.41 -13.73 16.80
C GLU A 319 -8.03 -15.03 17.54
N ASN A 320 -8.62 -16.15 17.13
CA ASN A 320 -8.30 -17.50 17.61
C ASN A 320 -7.09 -18.13 16.89
N GLU A 321 -6.32 -17.36 16.14
CA GLU A 321 -5.11 -17.78 15.40
C GLU A 321 -5.36 -18.80 14.30
N LEU A 322 -6.64 -19.03 13.93
CA LEU A 322 -6.98 -19.77 12.74
C LEU A 322 -6.68 -18.93 11.50
N VAL A 323 -6.12 -19.58 10.50
CA VAL A 323 -5.89 -18.99 9.20
C VAL A 323 -7.16 -19.14 8.35
N PRO A 324 -7.74 -18.05 7.81
CA PRO A 324 -8.87 -18.15 6.92
C PRO A 324 -8.47 -18.76 5.57
N ASP A 325 -9.39 -19.49 4.95
CA ASP A 325 -9.14 -20.17 3.67
C ASP A 325 -8.71 -19.20 2.56
N TRP A 326 -9.30 -17.99 2.54
CA TRP A 326 -8.95 -17.00 1.54
C TRP A 326 -7.53 -16.45 1.67
N SER A 327 -6.86 -16.55 2.83
CA SER A 327 -5.48 -16.06 2.93
C SER A 327 -4.60 -16.86 1.96
N SER A 328 -3.91 -16.19 1.04
CA SER A 328 -3.04 -16.86 0.08
C SER A 328 -1.94 -17.67 0.78
N ARG A 329 -1.46 -18.72 0.10
CA ARG A 329 -0.38 -19.61 0.56
C ARG A 329 0.89 -19.43 -0.27
N GLY A 330 2.02 -19.50 0.42
CA GLY A 330 3.34 -19.59 -0.19
C GLY A 330 3.68 -21.00 -0.66
N VAL A 331 4.97 -21.21 -0.90
CA VAL A 331 5.58 -22.50 -1.24
C VAL A 331 6.65 -22.92 -0.23
N ASN A 332 6.60 -22.36 0.99
CA ASN A 332 7.50 -22.64 2.12
C ASN A 332 7.86 -24.13 2.23
N ASP A 333 9.13 -24.39 2.51
CA ASP A 333 9.68 -25.74 2.62
C ASP A 333 10.13 -26.13 4.05
N GLY A 334 10.04 -25.21 5.00
CA GLY A 334 10.24 -25.46 6.43
C GLY A 334 11.64 -25.16 6.95
N ASP A 335 12.52 -24.54 6.16
CA ASP A 335 13.93 -24.34 6.52
C ASP A 335 14.24 -23.02 7.26
N TYR A 336 13.23 -22.16 7.42
CA TYR A 336 13.35 -20.81 8.01
C TYR A 336 14.24 -19.84 7.22
N ILE A 337 14.36 -20.02 5.90
CA ILE A 337 15.09 -19.17 4.97
C ILE A 337 14.13 -18.69 3.88
N ILE A 338 13.82 -17.39 3.86
CA ILE A 338 12.84 -16.87 2.89
C ILE A 338 13.38 -16.89 1.46
N GLU A 339 12.66 -17.60 0.60
CA GLU A 339 12.80 -17.65 -0.85
C GLU A 339 11.62 -16.98 -1.58
N ASN A 340 11.65 -17.00 -2.92
CA ASN A 340 10.55 -16.45 -3.70
C ASN A 340 9.28 -17.28 -3.51
N ARG A 341 8.16 -16.59 -3.39
CA ARG A 341 6.80 -17.12 -3.22
C ARG A 341 6.56 -17.78 -1.87
N GLU A 342 7.25 -17.33 -0.82
CA GLU A 342 7.04 -17.79 0.54
C GLU A 342 6.32 -16.75 1.39
N VAL A 343 5.48 -17.21 2.32
CA VAL A 343 4.90 -16.35 3.35
C VAL A 343 5.90 -16.29 4.51
N GLU A 344 6.14 -15.11 5.07
CA GLU A 344 7.13 -14.96 6.15
C GLU A 344 6.47 -14.90 7.53
N PHE A 345 5.34 -14.20 7.67
CA PHE A 345 4.64 -14.06 8.94
C PHE A 345 3.12 -14.15 8.80
N GLY A 346 2.46 -14.66 9.84
CA GLY A 346 1.02 -14.52 10.04
C GLY A 346 0.70 -13.34 10.97
N ALA A 347 -0.30 -12.54 10.63
CA ALA A 347 -0.72 -11.40 11.46
C ALA A 347 -2.24 -11.16 11.44
N PRO A 348 -2.79 -10.43 12.43
CA PRO A 348 -4.22 -10.17 12.53
C PRO A 348 -4.83 -9.57 11.26
N GLY A 349 -5.74 -10.31 10.62
CA GLY A 349 -6.32 -9.92 9.33
C GLY A 349 -7.82 -10.19 9.20
N VAL A 350 -8.48 -10.71 10.24
CA VAL A 350 -9.92 -10.98 10.23
C VAL A 350 -10.64 -10.05 11.21
N ASN A 351 -11.72 -9.39 10.78
CA ASN A 351 -12.52 -8.50 11.62
C ASN A 351 -11.67 -7.43 12.32
N VAL A 352 -10.83 -6.73 11.55
CA VAL A 352 -9.96 -5.68 12.08
C VAL A 352 -10.67 -4.34 11.99
N GLU A 353 -10.95 -3.72 13.14
CA GLU A 353 -11.43 -2.35 13.23
C GLU A 353 -10.29 -1.36 12.98
N SER A 354 -10.53 -0.32 12.17
CA SER A 354 -9.60 0.79 11.99
C SER A 354 -10.31 2.02 11.45
N THR A 355 -9.58 3.12 11.29
CA THR A 355 -10.04 4.41 10.76
C THR A 355 -10.60 4.31 9.34
N TRP A 356 -11.59 5.15 9.01
CA TRP A 356 -12.27 5.14 7.70
C TRP A 356 -12.26 6.50 7.00
N PHE A 357 -12.41 6.52 5.67
CA PHE A 357 -12.17 7.74 4.87
C PHE A 357 -13.13 8.90 5.16
N ASP A 358 -14.34 8.61 5.64
CA ASP A 358 -15.34 9.64 6.01
C ASP A 358 -15.16 10.19 7.43
N GLY A 359 -14.15 9.71 8.16
CA GLY A 359 -13.86 10.10 9.55
C GLY A 359 -14.45 9.16 10.61
N SER A 360 -15.13 8.08 10.18
CA SER A 360 -15.62 7.01 11.05
C SER A 360 -14.60 5.86 11.19
N TYR A 361 -15.06 4.70 11.67
CA TYR A 361 -14.30 3.47 11.80
C TYR A 361 -14.98 2.36 11.02
N ARG A 362 -14.24 1.30 10.66
CA ARG A 362 -14.83 0.15 9.96
C ARG A 362 -14.10 -1.15 10.25
N TYR A 363 -14.86 -2.25 10.26
CA TYR A 363 -14.31 -3.61 10.25
C TYR A 363 -14.03 -4.10 8.83
N LEU A 364 -12.79 -4.52 8.57
CA LEU A 364 -12.38 -5.18 7.33
C LEU A 364 -11.66 -6.50 7.61
N SER A 365 -11.70 -7.39 6.63
CA SER A 365 -10.92 -8.62 6.61
C SER A 365 -10.10 -8.74 5.31
N GLY A 366 -8.86 -9.17 5.44
CA GLY A 366 -7.92 -9.41 4.33
C GLY A 366 -6.47 -9.48 4.82
N THR A 367 -5.58 -10.04 4.00
CA THR A 367 -4.12 -9.92 4.21
C THR A 367 -3.67 -8.46 4.15
N SER A 368 -4.44 -7.61 3.49
CA SER A 368 -4.34 -6.15 3.53
C SER A 368 -4.40 -5.55 4.94
N MET A 369 -5.12 -6.18 5.88
CA MET A 369 -5.20 -5.76 7.28
C MET A 369 -4.10 -6.42 8.12
N ALA A 370 -3.57 -7.57 7.67
CA ALA A 370 -2.46 -8.26 8.34
C ALA A 370 -1.11 -7.55 8.12
N ALA A 371 -0.80 -7.20 6.87
CA ALA A 371 0.44 -6.49 6.52
C ALA A 371 0.74 -5.24 7.39
N PRO A 372 -0.22 -4.30 7.62
CA PRO A 372 0.05 -3.12 8.44
C PRO A 372 0.33 -3.42 9.92
N HIS A 373 -0.11 -4.57 10.46
CA HIS A 373 0.31 -4.96 11.81
C HIS A 373 1.82 -5.25 11.86
N ILE A 374 2.36 -5.91 10.85
CA ILE A 374 3.81 -6.17 10.72
C ILE A 374 4.57 -4.89 10.40
N SER A 375 4.06 -4.03 9.52
CA SER A 375 4.66 -2.71 9.23
C SER A 375 4.73 -1.84 10.50
N GLY A 376 3.67 -1.82 11.31
CA GLY A 376 3.65 -1.11 12.58
C GLY A 376 4.59 -1.73 13.61
N LEU A 377 4.65 -3.07 13.71
CA LEU A 377 5.62 -3.74 14.58
C LEU A 377 7.05 -3.38 14.15
N ALA A 378 7.37 -3.48 12.86
CA ALA A 378 8.65 -3.10 12.30
C ALA A 378 9.02 -1.65 12.64
N ALA A 379 8.07 -0.72 12.57
CA ALA A 379 8.31 0.67 12.94
C ALA A 379 8.61 0.82 14.44
N ARG A 380 7.85 0.13 15.29
CA ARG A 380 8.04 0.15 16.75
C ARG A 380 9.41 -0.37 17.18
N ILE A 381 9.90 -1.43 16.53
CA ILE A 381 11.18 -2.07 16.86
C ILE A 381 12.26 -1.81 15.81
N TRP A 382 12.16 -0.69 15.07
CA TRP A 382 13.08 -0.36 13.99
C TRP A 382 14.54 -0.37 14.49
N ASN A 383 15.37 -1.15 13.81
CA ASN A 383 16.76 -1.39 14.22
C ASN A 383 17.75 -0.87 13.17
N GLY A 384 17.51 0.36 12.70
CA GLY A 384 18.42 1.12 11.82
C GLY A 384 18.48 0.68 10.35
N SER A 385 18.06 -0.54 10.01
CA SER A 385 18.04 -1.06 8.64
C SER A 385 16.95 -2.11 8.42
N ALA A 386 16.56 -2.33 7.16
CA ALA A 386 15.65 -3.40 6.76
C ALA A 386 16.11 -4.77 7.27
N THR A 387 17.34 -5.17 6.98
CA THR A 387 17.88 -6.48 7.38
C THR A 387 17.88 -6.68 8.89
N SER A 388 18.39 -5.71 9.65
CA SER A 388 18.47 -5.85 11.12
C SER A 388 17.09 -5.86 11.77
N THR A 389 16.12 -5.14 11.19
CA THR A 389 14.73 -5.12 11.68
C THR A 389 14.02 -6.43 11.34
N ARG A 390 14.17 -6.95 10.11
CA ARG A 390 13.58 -8.23 9.67
C ARG A 390 14.05 -9.38 10.57
N VAL A 391 15.35 -9.49 10.82
CA VAL A 391 15.92 -10.47 11.77
C VAL A 391 15.33 -10.33 13.17
N LEU A 392 15.12 -9.11 13.65
CA LEU A 392 14.54 -8.87 14.97
C LEU A 392 13.06 -9.27 15.03
N ILE A 393 12.30 -9.11 13.95
CA ILE A 393 10.91 -9.58 13.83
C ILE A 393 10.90 -11.12 13.84
N SER A 394 11.70 -11.77 12.99
CA SER A 394 11.78 -13.24 12.93
C SER A 394 12.15 -13.86 14.28
N GLY A 395 13.11 -13.27 14.99
CA GLY A 395 13.51 -13.72 16.32
C GLY A 395 12.44 -13.54 17.42
N ARG A 396 11.31 -12.87 17.11
CA ARG A 396 10.16 -12.66 17.98
C ARG A 396 8.93 -13.47 17.58
N SER A 397 8.99 -14.20 16.47
CA SER A 397 7.88 -15.01 16.00
C SER A 397 7.62 -16.19 16.93
N ARG A 398 6.33 -16.37 17.27
CA ARG A 398 5.82 -17.58 17.89
C ARG A 398 5.17 -18.42 16.81
N ASP A 399 5.58 -19.67 16.73
CA ASP A 399 5.01 -20.66 15.83
C ASP A 399 3.49 -20.82 16.08
N ILE A 400 2.69 -20.81 15.01
CA ILE A 400 1.23 -20.90 15.04
C ILE A 400 0.71 -21.69 13.84
N TRP A 401 -0.54 -22.15 13.93
CA TRP A 401 -1.24 -22.90 12.88
C TRP A 401 -0.67 -24.31 12.60
N ALA A 402 0.49 -24.43 11.92
CA ALA A 402 1.19 -25.68 11.70
C ALA A 402 2.50 -25.69 12.51
N LEU A 403 3.14 -26.85 12.68
CA LEU A 403 4.46 -26.90 13.32
C LEU A 403 5.53 -26.49 12.31
N GLY A 404 6.39 -25.56 12.70
CA GLY A 404 7.52 -25.14 11.87
C GLY A 404 7.17 -24.02 10.90
N ASP A 405 8.13 -23.65 10.05
CA ASP A 405 7.85 -22.76 8.93
C ASP A 405 6.83 -23.38 7.96
N ASP A 406 5.77 -22.64 7.66
CA ASP A 406 4.59 -23.15 6.98
C ASP A 406 4.06 -22.22 5.88
N THR A 407 3.29 -22.77 4.93
CA THR A 407 2.82 -22.03 3.75
C THR A 407 1.84 -20.89 4.02
N ALA A 408 1.28 -20.78 5.22
CA ALA A 408 0.20 -19.86 5.58
C ALA A 408 0.64 -18.76 6.54
N THR A 409 1.45 -19.10 7.54
CA THR A 409 1.94 -18.16 8.56
C THR A 409 3.46 -18.01 8.55
N GLY A 410 4.17 -18.72 7.67
CA GLY A 410 5.62 -18.65 7.57
C GLY A 410 6.25 -19.03 8.90
N PHE A 411 7.05 -18.12 9.45
CA PHE A 411 7.73 -18.33 10.74
C PHE A 411 6.79 -18.15 11.95
N GLY A 412 5.52 -17.83 11.72
CA GLY A 412 4.49 -17.65 12.73
C GLY A 412 4.13 -16.18 12.99
N LEU A 413 3.70 -15.89 14.23
CA LEU A 413 3.20 -14.58 14.65
C LEU A 413 4.24 -13.82 15.49
N PRO A 414 4.85 -12.73 14.97
CA PRO A 414 5.77 -11.90 15.74
C PRO A 414 5.04 -10.93 16.68
N THR A 415 5.57 -10.76 17.89
CA THR A 415 4.97 -9.90 18.94
C THR A 415 5.98 -9.01 19.69
N TYR A 416 5.45 -7.99 20.38
CA TYR A 416 6.18 -7.12 21.31
C TYR A 416 5.42 -6.96 22.64
N PRO A 417 5.96 -7.38 23.80
CA PRO A 417 7.25 -8.04 23.98
C PRO A 417 7.26 -9.44 23.35
N LYS A 418 8.46 -9.99 23.14
CA LYS A 418 8.62 -11.38 22.68
C LYS A 418 7.92 -12.31 23.68
N PHE A 419 7.22 -13.34 23.20
CA PHE A 419 6.76 -14.43 24.06
C PHE A 419 7.97 -15.08 24.76
N THR A 420 7.95 -15.10 26.08
CA THR A 420 8.84 -15.96 26.86
C THR A 420 8.07 -17.24 27.16
N ASP A 421 8.59 -18.37 26.71
CA ASP A 421 8.08 -19.67 27.16
C ASP A 421 8.22 -19.71 28.69
N ASN A 422 7.10 -19.81 29.40
CA ASN A 422 7.07 -19.99 30.85
C ASN A 422 7.12 -21.47 31.20
#